data_AF-A0AAD7C542-F1
#
_entry.id   AF-A0AAD7C542-F1
#
_cell.length_a   1.000
_cell.length_b   1.000
_cell.length_c   1.000
_cell.angle_alpha   90.00
_cell.angle_beta   90.00
_cell.angle_gamma   90.00
#
_symmetry.space_group_name_H-M   'P 1'
#
loop_
_entity.id
_entity.type
_entity.pdbx_description
1 polymer ?
#
loop_
_entity_poly.entity_id
_entity_poly.type
_entity_poly.pdbx_seq_one_letter_code
_entity_poly.pdbx_strand_id
1 'polypeptide(L)'
;MPGQKQITISITRLPQTVSVVSIPRARLDALSHPLLRVLLKPNPSFLSIICNSLELALYAELDAHSIRAFRSASDQAAAVKLEISEDQWSVLQIDSHSDQLDNAGARVNELSAPLAAAGISILYQSSYMSDFIFVKEQRLAEAMSLFAAAGFALYAADPNLLTALLAPPPPTPTRERSDSAPLPSTRKSSSRSRKGKANSTPLGNLKNNARPLDADPVRSVRLLAQNLACVGLAEDSADYWALKIIKLVAFQDLVPLPSPRPPKTSIQEDADDDGYFSHSPTPEPEAKEEIPEAEENENDLVPPFDAREVPSRLAELPTSLAWLPRTPPDTDGAISEEPDDLPMKEPVIPFFSFTRTPEGSSITAGARVLAALFPPAERHMVICAGELDAADDAQWDDGVADVDSDGEDSDIEEDEDDEVDGPLLCALQVDLRTPGLDTHGIVHRISHALAQGGVNHMYASTLRSANLLVPAGRARRGARLLRAC
;
A
#
# COMPACT_ATOMS: atom_id res chain seq x y z
N MET A 1 -19.66 -0.89 -37.64
CA MET A 1 -18.50 -0.58 -36.77
C MET A 1 -19.02 0.12 -35.52
N PRO A 2 -19.34 -0.60 -34.44
CA PRO A 2 -19.64 0.08 -33.17
C PRO A 2 -18.33 0.67 -32.65
N GLY A 3 -18.33 1.98 -32.40
CA GLY A 3 -17.17 2.68 -31.84
C GLY A 3 -16.82 2.08 -30.49
N GLN A 4 -15.59 1.59 -30.36
CA GLN A 4 -14.99 1.31 -29.07
C GLN A 4 -15.09 2.62 -28.27
N LYS A 5 -15.91 2.62 -27.20
CA LYS A 5 -15.85 3.67 -26.19
C LYS A 5 -14.43 3.65 -25.65
N GLN A 6 -13.65 4.64 -26.03
CA GLN A 6 -12.34 4.87 -25.44
C GLN A 6 -12.58 5.05 -23.94
N ILE A 7 -11.99 4.18 -23.14
CA ILE A 7 -12.12 4.21 -21.68
C ILE A 7 -11.46 5.51 -21.22
N THR A 8 -12.25 6.45 -20.72
CA THR A 8 -11.73 7.73 -20.22
C THR A 8 -11.29 7.53 -18.78
N ILE A 9 -9.98 7.44 -18.55
CA ILE A 9 -9.39 7.53 -17.21
C ILE A 9 -9.46 8.99 -16.76
N SER A 10 -10.02 9.23 -15.57
CA SER A 10 -10.00 10.55 -14.93
C SER A 10 -9.04 10.58 -13.75
N ILE A 11 -8.34 11.70 -13.60
CA ILE A 11 -7.40 11.94 -12.51
C ILE A 11 -7.91 13.11 -11.68
N THR A 12 -8.22 12.85 -10.42
CA THR A 12 -8.74 13.81 -9.47
C THR A 12 -7.66 14.17 -8.45
N ARG A 13 -7.25 15.44 -8.38
CA ARG A 13 -6.39 15.92 -7.29
C ARG A 13 -7.21 16.00 -6.00
N LEU A 14 -6.79 15.26 -4.99
CA LEU A 14 -7.32 15.38 -3.64
C LEU A 14 -6.81 16.68 -2.96
N PRO A 15 -7.62 17.32 -2.10
CA PRO A 15 -7.27 18.62 -1.53
C PRO A 15 -6.09 18.58 -0.55
N GLN A 16 -5.75 17.41 0.00
CA GLN A 16 -4.73 17.28 1.04
C GLN A 16 -3.38 16.82 0.51
N THR A 17 -2.33 17.28 1.18
CA THR A 17 -0.99 16.70 1.09
C THR A 17 -0.79 15.70 2.22
N VAL A 18 -0.06 14.63 1.94
CA VAL A 18 0.27 13.60 2.92
C VAL A 18 1.76 13.58 3.21
N SER A 19 2.08 13.15 4.43
CA SER A 19 3.43 12.77 4.83
C SER A 19 3.56 11.25 4.77
N VAL A 20 4.73 10.78 4.35
CA VAL A 20 5.05 9.35 4.31
C VAL A 20 6.00 9.02 5.45
N VAL A 21 5.65 8.03 6.26
CA VAL A 21 6.44 7.57 7.41
C VAL A 21 6.78 6.11 7.21
N SER A 22 8.06 5.75 7.32
CA SER A 22 8.56 4.38 7.35
C SER A 22 8.88 3.99 8.79
N ILE A 23 8.21 2.95 9.27
CA ILE A 23 8.37 2.39 10.59
C ILE A 23 8.99 1.00 10.47
N PRO A 24 10.22 0.78 10.96
CA PRO A 24 10.81 -0.56 11.01
C PRO A 24 9.93 -1.51 11.81
N ARG A 25 9.75 -2.76 11.34
CA ARG A 25 8.86 -3.74 12.01
C ARG A 25 9.18 -3.95 13.49
N ALA A 26 10.46 -3.98 13.83
CA ALA A 26 10.93 -4.15 15.21
C ALA A 26 10.48 -3.04 16.18
N ARG A 27 9.92 -1.93 15.66
CA ARG A 27 9.49 -0.76 16.44
C ARG A 27 7.99 -0.58 16.51
N LEU A 28 7.20 -1.47 15.89
CA LEU A 28 5.74 -1.32 15.85
C LEU A 28 5.12 -1.25 17.25
N ASP A 29 5.57 -2.11 18.18
CA ASP A 29 5.04 -2.14 19.55
C ASP A 29 5.27 -0.81 20.27
N ALA A 30 6.50 -0.27 20.16
CA ALA A 30 6.88 1.01 20.75
C ALA A 30 6.15 2.21 20.11
N LEU A 31 5.70 2.07 18.87
CA LEU A 31 5.01 3.10 18.09
C LEU A 31 3.50 2.86 17.96
N SER A 32 2.96 1.90 18.70
CA SER A 32 1.54 1.58 18.73
C SER A 32 0.69 2.81 19.08
N HIS A 33 1.04 3.56 20.12
CA HIS A 33 0.28 4.74 20.54
C HIS A 33 0.14 5.84 19.45
N PRO A 34 1.23 6.35 18.83
CA PRO A 34 1.08 7.32 17.74
C PRO A 34 0.39 6.73 16.50
N LEU A 35 0.55 5.43 16.20
CA LEU A 35 -0.18 4.75 15.13
C LEU A 35 -1.69 4.71 15.39
N LEU A 36 -2.10 4.33 16.60
CA LEU A 36 -3.50 4.30 17.01
C LEU A 36 -4.13 5.68 16.92
N ARG A 37 -3.40 6.74 17.29
CA ARG A 37 -3.89 8.11 17.17
C ARG A 37 -4.21 8.49 15.72
N VAL A 38 -3.40 8.04 14.76
CA VAL A 38 -3.64 8.27 13.33
C VAL A 38 -4.82 7.43 12.83
N LEU A 39 -4.88 6.15 13.21
CA LEU A 39 -5.97 5.23 12.86
C LEU A 39 -7.34 5.69 13.39
N LEU A 40 -7.37 6.24 14.60
CA LEU A 40 -8.58 6.70 15.28
C LEU A 40 -8.99 8.12 14.89
N LYS A 41 -8.27 8.77 13.96
CA LYS A 41 -8.67 10.08 13.44
C LYS A 41 -10.02 9.92 12.72
N PRO A 42 -11.07 10.66 13.12
CA PRO A 42 -12.36 10.56 12.44
C PRO A 42 -12.24 11.11 11.03
N ASN A 43 -12.84 10.40 10.07
CA ASN A 43 -12.97 10.81 8.67
C ASN A 43 -11.66 11.31 8.04
N PRO A 44 -10.62 10.47 7.97
CA PRO A 44 -9.39 10.87 7.29
C PRO A 44 -9.70 11.13 5.81
N SER A 45 -9.19 12.25 5.27
CA SER A 45 -9.29 12.54 3.84
C SER A 45 -8.47 11.57 3.00
N PHE A 46 -7.38 11.07 3.57
CA PHE A 46 -6.58 10.00 3.02
C PHE A 46 -5.78 9.34 4.14
N LEU A 47 -5.84 8.01 4.20
CA LEU A 47 -5.00 7.18 5.05
C LEU A 47 -4.64 5.91 4.28
N SER A 48 -3.35 5.62 4.14
CA SER A 48 -2.89 4.32 3.63
C SER A 48 -1.78 3.76 4.52
N ILE A 49 -1.87 2.49 4.83
CA ILE A 49 -0.95 1.74 5.69
C ILE A 49 -0.55 0.48 4.95
N ILE A 50 0.75 0.28 4.77
CA ILE A 50 1.28 -0.90 4.09
C ILE A 50 2.33 -1.49 5.00
N CYS A 51 2.16 -2.76 5.35
CA CYS A 51 3.12 -3.50 6.15
C CYS A 51 3.71 -4.62 5.30
N ASN A 52 5.03 -4.71 5.25
CA ASN A 52 5.78 -5.73 4.51
C ASN A 52 6.93 -6.27 5.36
N SER A 53 7.86 -7.05 4.80
CA SER A 53 8.97 -7.64 5.59
C SER A 53 9.95 -6.62 6.16
N LEU A 54 10.06 -5.43 5.58
CA LEU A 54 11.04 -4.40 5.94
C LEU A 54 10.44 -3.37 6.91
N GLU A 55 9.21 -2.93 6.63
CA GLU A 55 8.62 -1.78 7.30
C GLU A 55 7.09 -1.79 7.28
N LEU A 56 6.53 -0.94 8.13
CA LEU A 56 5.19 -0.37 7.96
C LEU A 56 5.34 1.04 7.40
N ALA A 57 4.84 1.26 6.19
CA ALA A 57 4.72 2.57 5.57
C ALA A 57 3.34 3.16 5.87
N LEU A 58 3.31 4.42 6.30
CA LEU A 58 2.11 5.18 6.61
C LEU A 58 2.06 6.43 5.73
N TYR A 59 0.97 6.57 4.97
CA TYR A 59 0.62 7.73 4.18
C TYR A 59 -0.56 8.41 4.86
N ALA A 60 -0.34 9.56 5.48
CA ALA A 60 -1.39 10.26 6.21
C ALA A 60 -1.17 11.76 6.25
N GLU A 61 -2.26 12.50 6.43
CA GLU A 61 -2.22 13.89 6.86
C GLU A 61 -1.81 13.96 8.33
N LEU A 62 -0.52 14.24 8.57
CA LEU A 62 0.06 14.33 9.91
C LEU A 62 0.16 15.78 10.36
N ASP A 63 -0.44 16.07 11.51
CA ASP A 63 -0.25 17.35 12.18
C ASP A 63 1.12 17.45 12.88
N ALA A 64 1.51 18.68 13.25
CA ALA A 64 2.77 18.92 13.93
C ALA A 64 2.90 18.19 15.28
N HIS A 65 1.79 17.78 15.88
CA HIS A 65 1.78 17.01 17.12
C HIS A 65 2.09 15.53 16.86
N SER A 66 1.49 14.93 15.83
CA SER A 66 1.72 13.54 15.42
C SER A 66 3.15 13.36 14.93
N ILE A 67 3.67 14.29 14.12
CA ILE A 67 5.08 14.29 13.70
C ILE A 67 6.02 14.33 14.92
N ARG A 68 5.71 15.19 15.91
CA ARG A 68 6.48 15.25 17.16
C ARG A 68 6.39 13.94 17.95
N ALA A 69 5.20 13.33 18.04
CA ALA A 69 5.04 12.05 18.72
C ALA A 69 5.87 10.93 18.08
N PHE A 70 5.86 10.82 16.76
CA PHE A 70 6.71 9.86 16.03
C PHE A 70 8.20 10.13 16.24
N ARG A 71 8.63 11.39 16.20
CA ARG A 71 10.04 11.77 16.42
C ARG A 71 10.50 11.52 17.85
N SER A 72 9.72 11.93 18.84
CA SER A 72 10.04 11.71 20.27
C SER A 72 10.13 10.23 20.62
N ALA A 73 9.25 9.40 20.03
CA ALA A 73 9.35 7.95 20.16
C ALA A 73 10.55 7.38 19.37
N SER A 74 10.94 8.03 18.27
CA SER A 74 12.12 7.66 17.47
C SER A 74 13.44 7.83 18.24
N ASP A 75 13.59 8.95 18.96
CA ASP A 75 14.82 9.39 19.63
C ASP A 75 15.22 8.56 20.88
N GLN A 76 14.37 7.63 21.31
CA GLN A 76 14.74 6.64 22.32
C GLN A 76 15.72 5.61 21.73
N ALA A 77 17.01 5.95 21.68
CA ALA A 77 18.23 5.12 21.55
C ALA A 77 18.16 3.76 20.80
N ALA A 78 17.28 3.62 19.80
CA ALA A 78 17.11 2.39 19.06
C ALA A 78 18.09 2.32 17.89
N ALA A 79 18.64 1.13 17.63
CA ALA A 79 19.59 0.89 16.53
C ALA A 79 19.01 1.18 15.14
N VAL A 80 17.68 1.06 14.96
CA VAL A 80 17.00 1.35 13.68
C VAL A 80 16.09 2.57 13.81
N LYS A 81 16.37 3.60 13.02
CA LYS A 81 15.60 4.85 13.03
C LYS A 81 14.35 4.75 12.17
N LEU A 82 13.26 5.34 12.66
CA LEU A 82 12.07 5.65 11.86
C LEU A 82 12.41 6.79 10.89
N GLU A 83 11.85 6.72 9.69
CA GLU A 83 12.09 7.70 8.62
C GLU A 83 10.78 8.42 8.28
N ILE A 84 10.84 9.74 8.17
CA ILE A 84 9.72 10.59 7.76
C ILE A 84 10.19 11.35 6.53
N SER A 85 9.43 11.24 5.43
CA SER A 85 9.67 12.02 4.22
C SER A 85 9.75 13.51 4.55
N GLU A 86 10.80 14.19 4.10
CA GLU A 86 10.92 15.65 4.20
C GLU A 86 9.94 16.36 3.26
N ASP A 87 9.61 15.71 2.14
CA ASP A 87 8.67 16.21 1.15
C ASP A 87 7.21 15.96 1.57
N GLN A 88 6.36 16.93 1.21
CA GLN A 88 4.91 16.79 1.19
C GLN A 88 4.48 16.22 -0.16
N TRP A 89 3.56 15.26 -0.13
CA TRP A 89 3.10 14.54 -1.31
C TRP A 89 1.65 14.89 -1.61
N SER A 90 1.38 15.39 -2.81
CA SER A 90 0.02 15.56 -3.32
C SER A 90 -0.53 14.21 -3.73
N VAL A 91 -1.80 13.95 -3.42
CA VAL A 91 -2.48 12.70 -3.80
C VAL A 91 -3.35 12.93 -5.02
N LEU A 92 -3.12 12.14 -6.07
CA LEU A 92 -3.92 12.09 -7.28
C LEU A 92 -4.67 10.77 -7.30
N GLN A 93 -6.00 10.84 -7.20
CA GLN A 93 -6.88 9.69 -7.30
C GLN A 93 -7.22 9.39 -8.77
N ILE A 94 -7.31 8.12 -9.12
CA ILE A 94 -7.54 7.66 -10.48
C ILE A 94 -8.86 6.90 -10.54
N ASP A 95 -9.83 7.47 -11.25
CA ASP A 95 -11.13 6.83 -11.45
C ASP A 95 -11.16 6.17 -12.83
N SER A 96 -11.07 4.85 -12.85
CA SER A 96 -11.27 4.04 -14.05
C SER A 96 -12.71 3.52 -14.08
N HIS A 97 -13.47 3.90 -15.11
CA HIS A 97 -14.87 3.51 -15.27
C HIS A 97 -15.08 2.07 -15.79
N SER A 98 -14.00 1.29 -15.93
CA SER A 98 -14.05 -0.14 -16.29
C SER A 98 -12.81 -0.87 -15.78
N ASP A 99 -13.02 -2.11 -15.33
CA ASP A 99 -12.02 -3.15 -15.11
C ASP A 99 -10.92 -2.81 -14.08
N GLN A 100 -11.35 -2.45 -12.86
CA GLN A 100 -10.44 -2.01 -11.80
C GLN A 100 -9.31 -3.02 -11.51
N LEU A 101 -9.60 -4.32 -11.54
CA LEU A 101 -8.61 -5.37 -11.23
C LEU A 101 -7.99 -6.00 -12.50
N ASP A 102 -8.79 -6.33 -13.51
CA ASP A 102 -8.36 -7.13 -14.67
C ASP A 102 -7.32 -6.43 -15.56
N ASN A 103 -7.24 -5.09 -15.49
CA ASN A 103 -6.28 -4.31 -16.28
C ASN A 103 -5.51 -3.28 -15.43
N ALA A 104 -5.35 -3.55 -14.14
CA ALA A 104 -4.61 -2.68 -13.22
C ALA A 104 -3.19 -2.40 -13.72
N GLY A 105 -2.46 -3.44 -14.15
CA GLY A 105 -1.07 -3.33 -14.56
C GLY A 105 -0.85 -2.44 -15.79
N ALA A 106 -1.73 -2.51 -16.80
CA ALA A 106 -1.65 -1.63 -17.96
C ALA A 106 -1.90 -0.17 -17.58
N ARG A 107 -2.83 0.08 -16.65
CA ARG A 107 -3.13 1.41 -16.14
C ARG A 107 -1.95 2.03 -15.41
N VAL A 108 -1.29 1.27 -14.53
CA VAL A 108 -0.06 1.70 -13.86
C VAL A 108 1.01 2.06 -14.89
N ASN A 109 1.18 1.23 -15.92
CA ASN A 109 2.16 1.45 -16.99
C ASN A 109 1.88 2.74 -17.77
N GLU A 110 0.63 2.94 -18.20
CA GLU A 110 0.19 4.09 -18.99
C GLU A 110 0.33 5.42 -18.21
N LEU A 111 -0.12 5.44 -16.95
CA LEU A 111 -0.07 6.64 -16.11
C LEU A 111 1.35 7.01 -15.69
N SER A 112 2.21 6.02 -15.46
CA SER A 112 3.58 6.26 -15.01
C SER A 112 4.53 6.67 -16.14
N ALA A 113 4.24 6.30 -17.39
CA ALA A 113 5.07 6.58 -18.56
C ALA A 113 5.41 8.08 -18.78
N PRO A 114 4.44 9.01 -18.86
CA PRO A 114 4.75 10.43 -19.10
C PRO A 114 5.54 11.06 -17.95
N LEU A 115 5.30 10.64 -16.72
CA LEU A 115 6.02 11.13 -15.54
C LEU A 115 7.46 10.60 -15.49
N ALA A 116 7.66 9.32 -15.83
CA ALA A 116 8.97 8.72 -15.94
C ALA A 116 9.82 9.41 -17.02
N ALA A 117 9.23 9.68 -18.19
CA ALA A 117 9.89 10.38 -19.30
C ALA A 117 10.32 11.81 -18.94
N ALA A 118 9.57 12.48 -18.06
CA ALA A 118 9.88 13.82 -17.54
C ALA A 118 10.79 13.82 -16.30
N GLY A 119 11.24 12.64 -15.84
CA GLY A 119 12.08 12.54 -14.65
C GLY A 119 11.36 12.94 -13.35
N ILE A 120 10.05 12.69 -13.26
CA ILE A 120 9.25 12.91 -12.06
C ILE A 120 9.19 11.61 -11.26
N SER A 121 9.68 11.66 -10.02
CA SER A 121 9.53 10.56 -9.07
C SER A 121 8.10 10.52 -8.54
N ILE A 122 7.56 9.31 -8.45
CA ILE A 122 6.21 9.04 -7.94
C ILE A 122 6.22 7.85 -7.00
N LEU A 123 5.24 7.82 -6.11
CA LEU A 123 4.79 6.60 -5.45
C LEU A 123 3.41 6.25 -6.00
N TYR A 124 3.12 4.96 -6.08
CA TYR A 124 1.86 4.43 -6.59
C TYR A 124 1.23 3.49 -5.56
N GLN A 125 -0.08 3.63 -5.33
CA GLN A 125 -0.87 2.74 -4.50
C GLN A 125 -2.14 2.31 -5.23
N SER A 126 -2.29 1.02 -5.43
CA SER A 126 -3.53 0.41 -5.86
C SER A 126 -4.34 -0.03 -4.63
N SER A 127 -5.66 0.13 -4.71
CA SER A 127 -6.61 -0.38 -3.72
C SER A 127 -7.78 -1.06 -4.42
N TYR A 128 -8.70 -1.66 -3.65
CA TYR A 128 -9.92 -2.22 -4.21
C TYR A 128 -10.81 -1.11 -4.83
N MET A 129 -10.87 0.07 -4.20
CA MET A 129 -11.76 1.15 -4.64
C MET A 129 -11.19 2.02 -5.76
N SER A 130 -9.89 2.30 -5.75
CA SER A 130 -9.25 3.25 -6.67
C SER A 130 -7.72 3.11 -6.65
N ASP A 131 -7.05 3.70 -7.64
CA ASP A 131 -5.60 3.86 -7.62
C ASP A 131 -5.21 5.28 -7.22
N PHE A 132 -4.00 5.43 -6.67
CA PHE A 132 -3.46 6.70 -6.21
C PHE A 132 -2.02 6.89 -6.67
N ILE A 133 -1.74 8.06 -7.24
CA ILE A 133 -0.38 8.53 -7.53
C ILE A 133 -0.03 9.63 -6.54
N PHE A 134 1.14 9.50 -5.94
CA PHE A 134 1.72 10.50 -5.07
C PHE A 134 2.83 11.21 -5.83
N VAL A 135 2.71 12.53 -5.93
CA VAL A 135 3.72 13.40 -6.54
C VAL A 135 4.21 14.38 -5.48
N LYS A 136 5.50 14.65 -5.44
CA LYS A 136 6.02 15.74 -4.58
C LYS A 136 5.32 17.04 -4.96
N GLU A 137 4.81 17.79 -3.97
CA GLU A 137 4.00 19.01 -4.23
C GLU A 137 4.72 20.00 -5.17
N GLN A 138 6.04 20.09 -5.07
CA GLN A 138 6.87 20.97 -5.91
C GLN A 138 6.85 20.61 -7.41
N ARG A 139 6.55 19.36 -7.77
CA ARG A 139 6.47 18.87 -9.16
C ARG A 139 5.01 18.67 -9.63
N LEU A 140 4.02 18.98 -8.79
CA LEU A 140 2.60 18.74 -9.08
C LEU A 140 2.12 19.45 -10.35
N ALA A 141 2.44 20.73 -10.52
CA ALA A 141 2.00 21.51 -11.69
C ALA A 141 2.52 20.90 -13.00
N GLU A 142 3.77 20.47 -13.02
CA GLU A 142 4.38 19.78 -14.15
C GLU A 142 3.70 18.44 -14.43
N ALA A 143 3.46 17.63 -13.39
CA ALA A 143 2.76 16.36 -13.52
C ALA A 143 1.35 16.52 -14.09
N MET A 144 0.57 17.50 -13.59
CA MET A 144 -0.77 17.79 -14.11
C MET A 144 -0.73 18.25 -15.56
N SER A 145 0.25 19.07 -15.95
CA SER A 145 0.41 19.47 -17.36
C SER A 145 0.77 18.28 -18.26
N LEU A 146 1.59 17.33 -17.79
CA LEU A 146 1.94 16.13 -18.54
C LEU A 146 0.74 15.20 -18.73
N PHE A 147 -0.08 15.03 -17.69
CA PHE A 147 -1.31 14.26 -17.80
C PHE A 147 -2.32 14.91 -18.76
N ALA A 148 -2.49 16.24 -18.71
CA ALA A 148 -3.31 16.96 -19.65
C ALA A 148 -2.81 16.78 -21.10
N ALA A 149 -1.49 16.87 -21.31
CA ALA A 149 -0.87 16.69 -22.61
C ALA A 149 -0.99 15.25 -23.15
N ALA A 150 -1.00 14.26 -22.25
CA ALA A 150 -1.26 12.86 -22.56
C ALA A 150 -2.75 12.55 -22.83
N GLY A 151 -3.65 13.52 -22.58
CA GLY A 151 -5.08 13.41 -22.89
C GLY A 151 -5.96 12.90 -21.75
N PHE A 152 -5.45 12.84 -20.51
CA PHE A 152 -6.26 12.45 -19.35
C PHE A 152 -7.23 13.55 -18.92
N ALA A 153 -8.42 13.16 -18.45
CA ALA A 153 -9.39 14.10 -17.91
C ALA A 153 -8.99 14.49 -16.48
N LEU A 154 -8.77 15.78 -16.22
CA LEU A 154 -8.28 16.26 -14.92
C LEU A 154 -9.37 16.96 -14.12
N TYR A 155 -9.45 16.59 -12.85
CA TYR A 155 -10.37 17.15 -11.87
C TYR A 155 -9.61 17.55 -10.60
N ALA A 156 -10.17 18.47 -9.83
CA ALA A 156 -9.73 18.73 -8.47
C ALA A 156 -10.94 19.13 -7.64
N ALA A 157 -10.83 18.91 -6.33
CA ALA A 157 -11.84 19.34 -5.38
C ALA A 157 -12.13 20.85 -5.45
N ASP A 158 -11.14 21.67 -5.83
CA ASP A 158 -11.32 23.09 -6.12
C ASP A 158 -10.91 23.40 -7.58
N PRO A 159 -11.87 23.78 -8.45
CA PRO A 159 -11.59 24.09 -9.86
C PRO A 159 -10.65 25.29 -10.06
N ASN A 160 -10.54 26.19 -9.07
CA ASN A 160 -9.59 27.30 -9.14
C ASN A 160 -8.14 26.82 -9.03
N LEU A 161 -7.90 25.75 -8.25
CA LEU A 161 -6.57 25.15 -8.12
C LEU A 161 -6.11 24.52 -9.43
N LEU A 162 -7.00 23.85 -10.17
CA LEU A 162 -6.66 23.32 -11.50
C LEU A 162 -6.29 24.42 -12.48
N THR A 163 -7.09 25.48 -12.51
CA THR A 163 -6.86 26.59 -13.44
C THR A 163 -5.51 27.26 -13.15
N ALA A 164 -5.15 27.42 -11.88
CA ALA A 164 -3.85 27.95 -11.48
C ALA A 164 -2.68 27.00 -11.82
N LEU A 165 -2.86 25.69 -11.65
CA LEU A 165 -1.83 24.68 -11.95
C LEU A 165 -1.55 24.53 -13.45
N LEU A 166 -2.58 24.70 -14.29
CA LEU A 166 -2.48 24.58 -15.74
C LEU A 166 -2.17 25.93 -16.43
N ALA A 167 -2.13 27.03 -15.68
CA ALA A 167 -1.82 28.34 -16.24
C ALA A 167 -0.34 28.38 -16.70
N PRO A 168 -0.05 28.94 -17.89
CA PRO A 168 1.32 29.15 -18.31
C PRO A 168 2.06 30.07 -17.33
N PRO A 169 3.37 29.86 -17.08
CA PRO A 169 4.13 30.73 -16.20
C PRO A 169 4.06 32.17 -16.73
N PRO A 170 3.87 33.18 -15.86
CA PRO A 170 3.77 34.56 -16.30
C PRO A 170 5.07 34.95 -17.03
N PRO A 171 4.98 35.69 -18.15
CA PRO A 171 6.17 36.14 -18.85
C PRO A 171 7.01 37.00 -17.89
N THR A 172 8.26 36.59 -17.68
CA THR A 172 9.25 37.40 -16.96
C THR A 172 9.24 38.82 -17.53
N PRO A 173 9.19 39.88 -16.71
CA PRO A 173 9.09 41.24 -17.21
C PRO A 173 10.33 41.58 -18.05
N THR A 174 10.15 41.57 -19.36
CA THR A 174 11.10 42.10 -20.33
C THR A 174 11.24 43.58 -20.01
N ARG A 175 12.42 43.96 -19.52
CA ARG A 175 12.77 45.35 -19.23
C ARG A 175 12.82 46.13 -20.55
N GLU A 176 11.68 46.65 -20.98
CA GLU A 176 11.60 47.60 -22.07
C GLU A 176 12.38 48.86 -21.69
N ARG A 177 13.47 49.11 -22.43
CA ARG A 177 14.26 50.33 -22.31
C ARG A 177 13.98 51.15 -23.57
N SER A 178 13.10 52.13 -23.43
CA SER A 178 12.73 53.09 -24.47
C SER A 178 13.91 53.92 -24.96
N ASP A 179 13.84 54.23 -26.25
CA ASP A 179 14.77 55.02 -27.07
C ASP A 179 15.10 56.43 -26.55
N SER A 180 16.33 56.88 -26.82
CA SER A 180 16.60 58.24 -27.28
C SER A 180 18.03 58.36 -27.85
N ALA A 181 18.14 58.62 -29.16
CA ALA A 181 19.33 59.18 -29.80
C ALA A 181 19.42 60.70 -29.54
N PRO A 182 20.61 61.34 -29.66
CA PRO A 182 21.02 61.89 -30.96
C PRO A 182 22.54 61.83 -31.29
N LEU A 183 22.83 61.98 -32.59
CA LEU A 183 24.14 62.06 -33.30
C LEU A 183 24.85 63.45 -33.13
N PRO A 184 25.96 63.77 -33.87
CA PRO A 184 27.29 63.14 -33.95
C PRO A 184 28.43 64.17 -33.75
N SER A 185 29.66 63.77 -33.43
CA SER A 185 30.83 64.65 -33.64
C SER A 185 32.13 63.88 -33.92
N THR A 186 32.91 64.49 -34.80
CA THR A 186 34.04 63.99 -35.56
C THR A 186 35.35 64.12 -34.80
N ARG A 187 36.25 63.12 -34.87
CA ARG A 187 37.65 63.32 -35.32
C ARG A 187 38.47 62.03 -35.41
N LYS A 188 39.25 62.02 -36.48
CA LYS A 188 40.23 61.03 -36.93
C LYS A 188 41.46 60.98 -36.00
N SER A 189 42.05 59.80 -35.80
CA SER A 189 43.46 59.54 -36.20
C SER A 189 43.95 58.11 -35.86
N SER A 190 44.23 57.38 -36.94
CA SER A 190 45.41 56.53 -37.22
C SER A 190 45.97 55.53 -36.18
N SER A 191 45.88 54.26 -36.62
CA SER A 191 46.98 53.28 -36.75
C SER A 191 47.57 52.61 -35.51
N ARG A 192 47.32 51.30 -35.36
CA ARG A 192 48.28 50.27 -35.80
C ARG A 192 47.68 48.86 -35.71
N SER A 193 48.00 48.09 -36.74
CA SER A 193 47.65 46.69 -37.01
C SER A 193 48.27 45.71 -36.01
N ARG A 194 47.48 44.72 -35.56
CA ARG A 194 47.89 43.31 -35.45
C ARG A 194 46.65 42.40 -35.31
N LYS A 195 46.47 41.50 -36.30
CA LYS A 195 45.65 40.28 -36.29
C LYS A 195 45.90 39.50 -34.98
N GLY A 196 44.97 38.85 -34.28
CA GLY A 196 43.65 38.34 -34.64
C GLY A 196 43.58 36.89 -34.14
N LYS A 197 42.72 36.58 -33.15
CA LYS A 197 41.93 35.35 -33.06
C LYS A 197 41.08 35.36 -31.78
N ALA A 198 39.82 35.02 -31.98
CA ALA A 198 38.78 34.87 -30.98
C ALA A 198 39.18 33.91 -29.86
N ASN A 199 38.69 34.17 -28.65
CA ASN A 199 38.01 33.15 -27.86
C ASN A 199 37.10 33.84 -26.83
N SER A 200 35.82 33.68 -27.09
CA SER A 200 34.70 33.89 -26.18
C SER A 200 34.94 33.15 -24.87
N THR A 201 34.83 33.89 -23.78
CA THR A 201 34.45 33.39 -22.46
C THR A 201 33.15 32.56 -22.56
N PRO A 202 33.12 31.32 -22.06
CA PRO A 202 31.88 30.69 -21.66
C PRO A 202 31.72 30.79 -20.14
N LEU A 203 30.57 31.31 -19.72
CA LEU A 203 29.94 30.97 -18.45
C LEU A 203 29.97 29.43 -18.30
N GLY A 204 30.62 28.95 -17.26
CA GLY A 204 30.65 27.53 -16.91
C GLY A 204 29.32 27.10 -16.32
N ASN A 205 28.59 26.34 -17.13
CA ASN A 205 27.43 25.51 -16.82
C ASN A 205 27.41 24.95 -15.38
N LEU A 206 26.34 25.28 -14.64
CA LEU A 206 25.76 24.40 -13.63
C LEU A 206 25.23 23.16 -14.36
N LYS A 207 26.11 22.16 -14.52
CA LYS A 207 25.71 20.82 -14.97
C LYS A 207 24.93 20.17 -13.85
N ASN A 208 23.64 19.94 -14.11
CA ASN A 208 22.87 18.89 -13.49
C ASN A 208 23.68 17.58 -13.58
N ASN A 209 24.28 17.17 -12.48
CA ASN A 209 24.84 15.84 -12.33
C ASN A 209 23.71 14.87 -11.98
N ALA A 210 22.80 14.63 -12.93
CA ALA A 210 22.07 13.37 -12.95
C ALA A 210 23.00 12.36 -13.63
N ARG A 211 23.70 11.56 -12.83
CA ARG A 211 24.37 10.35 -13.34
C ARG A 211 23.26 9.36 -13.73
N PRO A 212 23.24 8.83 -14.96
CA PRO A 212 22.56 7.56 -15.23
C PRO A 212 23.23 6.49 -14.37
N LEU A 213 22.46 5.81 -13.53
CA LEU A 213 22.96 4.71 -12.70
C LEU A 213 23.11 3.45 -13.56
N ASP A 214 24.37 3.06 -13.82
CA ASP A 214 24.80 1.70 -14.19
C ASP A 214 24.84 0.76 -12.95
N ALA A 215 23.82 0.79 -12.08
CA ALA A 215 23.72 -0.15 -10.96
C ALA A 215 22.25 -0.57 -10.78
N ASP A 216 21.96 -1.83 -11.12
CA ASP A 216 20.61 -2.43 -11.21
C ASP A 216 19.90 -2.48 -9.84
N PRO A 217 18.81 -1.72 -9.64
CA PRO A 217 18.08 -1.71 -8.37
C PRO A 217 17.07 -2.86 -8.22
N VAL A 218 16.73 -3.60 -9.28
CA VAL A 218 15.57 -4.54 -9.28
C VAL A 218 15.95 -5.98 -8.92
N ARG A 219 17.24 -6.31 -8.74
CA ARG A 219 17.69 -7.71 -8.61
C ARG A 219 17.20 -8.43 -7.34
N SER A 220 16.79 -7.72 -6.29
CA SER A 220 16.31 -8.32 -5.04
C SER A 220 14.79 -8.44 -5.01
N VAL A 221 14.26 -9.50 -5.63
CA VAL A 221 12.83 -9.83 -5.65
C VAL A 221 12.54 -11.02 -4.74
N ARG A 222 11.73 -10.78 -3.69
CA ARG A 222 11.28 -11.80 -2.73
C ARG A 222 9.78 -12.05 -2.87
N LEU A 223 9.37 -13.32 -2.88
CA LEU A 223 7.97 -13.69 -2.68
C LEU A 223 7.64 -13.54 -1.19
N LEU A 224 6.76 -12.61 -0.85
CA LEU A 224 6.48 -12.20 0.52
C LEU A 224 5.27 -12.91 1.11
N ALA A 225 4.18 -12.98 0.34
CA ALA A 225 2.93 -13.55 0.77
C ALA A 225 2.22 -14.19 -0.41
N GLN A 226 1.54 -15.30 -0.15
CA GLN A 226 0.72 -16.02 -1.11
C GLN A 226 -0.74 -15.96 -0.67
N ASN A 227 -1.65 -16.27 -1.58
CA ASN A 227 -3.08 -16.37 -1.30
C ASN A 227 -3.66 -15.08 -0.68
N LEU A 228 -3.25 -13.93 -1.20
CA LEU A 228 -3.78 -12.63 -0.81
C LEU A 228 -5.15 -12.41 -1.45
N ALA A 229 -6.06 -11.80 -0.71
CA ALA A 229 -7.30 -11.27 -1.26
C ALA A 229 -7.34 -9.75 -1.04
N CYS A 230 -7.88 -9.03 -2.02
CA CYS A 230 -8.07 -7.59 -1.99
C CYS A 230 -9.58 -7.32 -1.95
N VAL A 231 -10.07 -6.73 -0.87
CA VAL A 231 -11.51 -6.58 -0.62
C VAL A 231 -11.85 -5.14 -0.23
N GLY A 232 -13.08 -4.74 -0.57
CA GLY A 232 -13.66 -3.50 -0.09
C GLY A 232 -14.26 -3.69 1.31
N LEU A 233 -14.39 -2.62 2.08
CA LEU A 233 -15.08 -2.63 3.36
C LEU A 233 -16.34 -1.77 3.29
N ALA A 234 -17.44 -2.28 3.86
CA ALA A 234 -18.71 -1.59 3.88
C ALA A 234 -18.68 -0.46 4.92
N GLU A 235 -18.91 0.78 4.48
CA GLU A 235 -18.81 1.97 5.34
C GLU A 235 -19.92 2.06 6.40
N ASP A 236 -21.06 1.38 6.18
CA ASP A 236 -22.15 1.26 7.16
C ASP A 236 -21.71 0.52 8.45
N SER A 237 -20.65 -0.28 8.34
CA SER A 237 -20.08 -1.10 9.41
C SER A 237 -18.72 -0.58 9.89
N ALA A 238 -18.38 0.69 9.60
CA ALA A 238 -17.08 1.29 9.86
C ALA A 238 -16.58 1.12 11.29
N ASP A 239 -17.46 1.32 12.28
CA ASP A 239 -17.09 1.23 13.68
C ASP A 239 -16.67 -0.20 14.09
N TYR A 240 -17.30 -1.22 13.47
CA TYR A 240 -17.03 -2.62 13.76
C TYR A 240 -15.73 -3.09 13.12
N TRP A 241 -15.53 -2.79 11.84
CA TRP A 241 -14.31 -3.21 11.17
C TRP A 241 -13.09 -2.35 11.56
N ALA A 242 -13.26 -1.11 12.02
CA ALA A 242 -12.14 -0.28 12.49
C ALA A 242 -11.35 -0.93 13.61
N LEU A 243 -12.03 -1.60 14.56
CA LEU A 243 -11.36 -2.37 15.63
C LEU A 243 -10.53 -3.54 15.08
N LYS A 244 -10.97 -4.15 13.98
CA LYS A 244 -10.24 -5.23 13.30
C LYS A 244 -9.00 -4.71 12.60
N ILE A 245 -9.08 -3.52 12.00
CA ILE A 245 -7.91 -2.83 11.42
C ILE A 245 -6.91 -2.46 12.51
N ILE A 246 -7.38 -1.95 13.65
CA ILE A 246 -6.51 -1.69 14.82
C ILE A 246 -5.80 -2.96 15.26
N LYS A 247 -6.53 -4.07 15.36
CA LYS A 247 -5.97 -5.38 15.71
C LYS A 247 -4.91 -5.81 14.70
N LEU A 248 -5.18 -5.69 13.40
CA LEU A 248 -4.24 -6.03 12.33
C LEU A 248 -2.98 -5.14 12.35
N VAL A 249 -3.12 -3.84 12.60
CA VAL A 249 -2.00 -2.90 12.52
C VAL A 249 -1.14 -2.92 13.79
N ALA A 250 -1.78 -2.87 14.96
CA ALA A 250 -1.09 -2.67 16.24
C ALA A 250 -0.91 -3.96 17.06
N PHE A 251 -1.67 -5.03 16.78
CA PHE A 251 -1.69 -6.25 17.59
C PHE A 251 -1.80 -7.53 16.75
N GLN A 252 -0.87 -7.69 15.80
CA GLN A 252 -0.88 -8.80 14.82
C GLN A 252 -0.93 -10.17 15.49
N ASP A 253 -0.27 -10.35 16.63
CA ASP A 253 -0.26 -11.59 17.41
C ASP A 253 -1.63 -12.01 17.94
N LEU A 254 -2.60 -11.08 18.00
CA LEU A 254 -3.95 -11.38 18.46
C LEU A 254 -4.84 -11.91 17.33
N VAL A 255 -4.42 -11.84 16.07
CA VAL A 255 -5.18 -12.38 14.94
C VAL A 255 -5.17 -13.91 15.04
N PRO A 256 -6.33 -14.57 15.22
CA PRO A 256 -6.40 -16.00 15.50
C PRO A 256 -6.18 -16.77 14.21
N LEU A 257 -4.91 -16.90 13.80
CA LEU A 257 -4.56 -17.74 12.66
C LEU A 257 -4.59 -19.20 13.10
N PRO A 258 -5.22 -20.10 12.31
CA PRO A 258 -5.14 -21.53 12.58
C PRO A 258 -3.67 -21.95 12.53
N SER A 259 -3.20 -22.65 13.57
CA SER A 259 -1.84 -23.22 13.57
C SER A 259 -1.68 -24.09 12.33
N PRO A 260 -0.54 -23.99 11.60
CA PRO A 260 -0.23 -24.94 10.55
C PRO A 260 -0.34 -26.34 11.15
N ARG A 261 -1.19 -27.19 10.54
CA ARG A 261 -1.30 -28.58 10.98
C ARG A 261 0.05 -29.24 10.67
N PRO A 262 0.62 -30.04 11.59
CA PRO A 262 1.81 -30.81 11.25
C PRO A 262 1.51 -31.64 10.00
N PRO A 263 2.47 -31.75 9.06
CA PRO A 263 2.28 -32.54 7.85
C PRO A 263 1.82 -33.93 8.25
N LYS A 264 0.71 -34.37 7.67
CA LYS A 264 0.25 -35.75 7.86
C LYS A 264 1.34 -36.63 7.27
N THR A 265 2.18 -37.21 8.12
CA THR A 265 2.98 -38.37 7.76
C THR A 265 1.97 -39.42 7.29
N SER A 266 1.89 -39.62 5.98
CA SER A 266 1.18 -40.73 5.38
C SER A 266 1.89 -42.01 5.81
N ILE A 267 1.54 -42.50 6.99
CA ILE A 267 1.72 -43.91 7.30
C ILE A 267 0.71 -44.61 6.41
N GLN A 268 1.21 -45.20 5.32
CA GLN A 268 0.50 -46.25 4.60
C GLN A 268 0.22 -47.36 5.62
N GLU A 269 -0.99 -47.36 6.16
CA GLU A 269 -1.58 -48.58 6.70
C GLU A 269 -2.17 -49.32 5.52
N ASP A 270 -1.35 -50.19 4.93
CA ASP A 270 -1.83 -51.32 4.14
C ASP A 270 -2.67 -52.20 5.08
N ALA A 271 -3.97 -51.96 5.11
CA ALA A 271 -4.94 -52.84 5.76
C ALA A 271 -5.75 -53.54 4.68
N ASP A 272 -5.24 -54.71 4.30
CA ASP A 272 -6.03 -55.73 3.62
C ASP A 272 -7.32 -55.99 4.41
N ASP A 273 -8.43 -56.00 3.66
CA ASP A 273 -9.46 -57.04 3.67
C ASP A 273 -9.72 -57.75 5.00
N ASP A 274 -10.90 -57.51 5.57
CA ASP A 274 -11.81 -58.60 5.92
C ASP A 274 -13.17 -58.04 6.32
N GLY A 275 -14.15 -58.24 5.44
CA GLY A 275 -15.55 -57.90 5.68
C GLY A 275 -16.12 -58.66 6.88
N TYR A 276 -16.69 -57.93 7.83
CA TYR A 276 -17.60 -58.51 8.81
C TYR A 276 -18.84 -57.65 9.02
N PHE A 277 -19.93 -58.13 8.43
CA PHE A 277 -21.32 -57.80 8.69
C PHE A 277 -21.64 -57.79 10.19
N SER A 278 -22.34 -56.76 10.68
CA SER A 278 -23.33 -56.93 11.75
C SER A 278 -24.40 -55.82 11.69
N HIS A 279 -25.64 -56.29 11.58
CA HIS A 279 -26.88 -55.55 11.43
C HIS A 279 -27.48 -55.10 12.78
N SER A 280 -28.09 -53.89 12.75
CA SER A 280 -29.38 -53.50 13.38
C SER A 280 -29.48 -53.29 14.91
N PRO A 281 -30.51 -52.57 15.44
CA PRO A 281 -31.60 -51.81 14.78
C PRO A 281 -31.85 -50.37 15.31
N THR A 282 -32.55 -49.60 14.49
CA THR A 282 -33.35 -48.40 14.81
C THR A 282 -34.50 -48.70 15.79
N PRO A 283 -35.03 -47.66 16.47
CA PRO A 283 -36.48 -47.50 16.50
C PRO A 283 -36.92 -46.08 16.11
N GLU A 284 -38.04 -46.05 15.41
CA GLU A 284 -38.79 -44.90 14.92
C GLU A 284 -40.00 -44.61 15.89
N PRO A 285 -40.98 -43.73 15.59
CA PRO A 285 -41.31 -42.55 16.39
C PRO A 285 -42.74 -42.57 17.01
N GLU A 286 -43.09 -41.56 17.84
CA GLU A 286 -44.44 -41.07 18.23
C GLU A 286 -44.24 -40.04 19.39
N ALA A 287 -44.92 -38.91 19.60
CA ALA A 287 -46.21 -38.32 19.20
C ALA A 287 -46.09 -36.77 19.33
N LYS A 288 -46.63 -35.94 18.42
CA LYS A 288 -47.92 -35.20 18.46
C LYS A 288 -48.33 -34.61 19.82
N GLU A 289 -48.39 -33.27 19.89
CA GLU A 289 -49.43 -32.42 20.54
C GLU A 289 -49.07 -30.95 20.23
N GLU A 290 -49.78 -30.30 19.30
CA GLU A 290 -50.98 -29.45 19.49
C GLU A 290 -50.67 -27.98 19.84
N ILE A 291 -51.05 -27.13 18.89
CA ILE A 291 -51.11 -25.66 18.93
C ILE A 291 -52.38 -25.27 19.73
N PRO A 292 -52.43 -24.07 20.33
CA PRO A 292 -53.45 -23.15 19.83
C PRO A 292 -52.95 -21.73 19.58
N GLU A 293 -53.53 -21.19 18.52
CA GLU A 293 -53.55 -19.81 18.07
C GLU A 293 -54.17 -18.88 19.11
N ALA A 294 -53.71 -17.63 19.16
CA ALA A 294 -54.55 -16.50 19.56
C ALA A 294 -54.09 -15.22 18.86
N GLU A 295 -55.08 -14.53 18.33
CA GLU A 295 -55.09 -13.41 17.41
C GLU A 295 -54.67 -12.06 18.03
N GLU A 296 -54.22 -11.18 17.13
CA GLU A 296 -54.50 -9.74 17.01
C GLU A 296 -54.81 -8.91 18.27
N ASN A 297 -54.04 -7.84 18.50
CA ASN A 297 -54.61 -6.49 18.43
C ASN A 297 -53.54 -5.37 18.43
N GLU A 298 -53.64 -4.48 17.45
CA GLU A 298 -53.15 -3.11 17.52
C GLU A 298 -54.02 -2.30 18.50
N ASN A 299 -53.40 -1.52 19.39
CA ASN A 299 -53.73 -0.10 19.58
C ASN A 299 -52.88 0.52 20.70
N ASP A 300 -52.39 1.71 20.39
CA ASP A 300 -52.20 2.88 21.24
C ASP A 300 -52.05 2.68 22.76
N LEU A 301 -51.01 3.29 23.32
CA LEU A 301 -51.14 4.52 24.10
C LEU A 301 -49.78 4.91 24.70
N VAL A 302 -49.31 6.10 24.29
CA VAL A 302 -48.30 6.89 24.97
C VAL A 302 -48.75 7.21 26.41
N PRO A 303 -47.84 7.16 27.38
CA PRO A 303 -47.90 8.11 28.49
C PRO A 303 -46.66 9.02 28.51
N PRO A 304 -46.84 10.32 28.81
CA PRO A 304 -45.74 11.21 29.15
C PRO A 304 -45.32 10.96 30.61
N PHE A 305 -44.38 11.76 31.14
CA PHE A 305 -43.79 11.75 32.49
C PHE A 305 -42.42 11.03 32.56
N ASP A 306 -41.38 11.56 33.22
CA ASP A 306 -41.16 12.86 33.84
C ASP A 306 -39.65 13.04 33.99
N ALA A 307 -39.18 14.28 33.96
CA ALA A 307 -37.80 14.60 34.28
C ALA A 307 -37.61 14.52 35.80
N ARG A 308 -36.82 13.56 36.31
CA ARG A 308 -35.96 13.74 37.50
C ARG A 308 -35.18 12.48 37.90
N GLU A 309 -33.97 12.77 38.40
CA GLU A 309 -33.09 11.97 39.26
C GLU A 309 -32.11 10.97 38.60
N VAL A 310 -30.93 11.54 38.32
CA VAL A 310 -29.66 10.84 38.15
C VAL A 310 -29.18 10.30 39.52
N PRO A 311 -28.93 9.00 39.70
CA PRO A 311 -28.22 8.50 40.87
C PRO A 311 -26.71 8.63 40.63
N SER A 312 -26.10 9.63 41.25
CA SER A 312 -24.65 9.77 41.39
C SER A 312 -24.13 8.67 42.32
N ARG A 313 -23.47 7.63 41.79
CA ARG A 313 -22.55 6.76 42.54
C ARG A 313 -21.41 6.27 41.64
N LEU A 314 -20.42 7.14 41.45
CA LEU A 314 -19.05 6.73 41.12
C LEU A 314 -18.47 6.06 42.36
N ALA A 315 -18.34 4.73 42.32
CA ALA A 315 -17.46 4.01 43.22
C ALA A 315 -16.02 4.20 42.74
N GLU A 316 -15.17 4.66 43.65
CA GLU A 316 -13.75 4.93 43.47
C GLU A 316 -13.02 3.66 43.01
N LEU A 317 -12.46 3.70 41.80
CA LEU A 317 -11.52 2.68 41.32
C LEU A 317 -10.11 3.02 41.83
N PRO A 318 -9.32 2.03 42.31
CA PRO A 318 -8.05 2.27 42.95
C PRO A 318 -7.02 2.80 41.95
N THR A 319 -6.55 4.01 42.22
CA THR A 319 -5.41 4.63 41.54
C THR A 319 -4.12 4.03 42.08
N SER A 320 -3.61 2.94 41.50
CA SER A 320 -2.18 2.58 41.58
C SER A 320 -1.84 1.38 40.70
N LEU A 321 -1.39 1.63 39.47
CA LEU A 321 -0.44 0.77 38.78
C LEU A 321 0.65 1.69 38.18
N ALA A 322 1.47 2.23 39.08
CA ALA A 322 2.74 2.85 38.69
C ALA A 322 3.67 1.73 38.18
N TRP A 323 3.80 1.61 36.86
CA TRP A 323 4.91 0.88 36.24
C TRP A 323 6.19 1.65 36.53
N LEU A 324 6.89 1.27 37.60
CA LEU A 324 8.24 1.73 37.87
C LEU A 324 9.21 1.04 36.88
N PRO A 325 10.13 1.76 36.24
CA PRO A 325 11.20 1.17 35.45
C PRO A 325 12.15 0.40 36.39
N ARG A 326 12.41 -0.87 36.10
CA ARG A 326 13.50 -1.63 36.72
C ARG A 326 14.83 -1.08 36.19
N THR A 327 15.63 -0.49 37.06
CA THR A 327 17.05 -0.23 36.79
C THR A 327 17.81 -1.56 36.80
N PRO A 328 18.67 -1.86 35.82
CA PRO A 328 19.57 -3.01 35.91
C PRO A 328 20.70 -2.71 36.92
N PRO A 329 21.24 -3.74 37.61
CA PRO A 329 22.39 -3.57 38.48
C PRO A 329 23.66 -3.36 37.67
N ASP A 330 24.45 -2.38 38.09
CA ASP A 330 25.81 -2.11 37.62
C ASP A 330 26.65 -3.39 37.67
N THR A 331 27.16 -3.81 36.52
CA THR A 331 28.30 -4.74 36.44
C THR A 331 29.28 -4.19 35.41
N ASP A 332 30.37 -3.64 35.92
CA ASP A 332 31.56 -3.27 35.15
C ASP A 332 32.13 -4.49 34.44
N GLY A 333 32.37 -4.37 33.13
CA GLY A 333 33.03 -5.43 32.36
C GLY A 333 33.00 -5.17 30.86
N ALA A 334 33.98 -4.41 30.37
CA ALA A 334 34.21 -4.17 28.96
C ALA A 334 34.53 -5.47 28.20
N ILE A 335 33.68 -5.87 27.25
CA ILE A 335 34.06 -6.64 26.06
C ILE A 335 33.24 -6.10 24.88
N SER A 336 33.96 -5.68 23.85
CA SER A 336 33.46 -5.30 22.55
C SER A 336 33.04 -6.56 21.79
N GLU A 337 31.74 -6.84 21.74
CA GLU A 337 31.17 -7.83 20.82
C GLU A 337 30.24 -7.11 19.85
N GLU A 338 30.48 -7.32 18.56
CA GLU A 338 29.56 -6.92 17.49
C GLU A 338 28.21 -7.62 17.71
N PRO A 339 27.08 -6.98 17.35
CA PRO A 339 25.79 -7.59 17.59
C PRO A 339 25.61 -8.79 16.66
N ASP A 340 25.73 -9.98 17.21
CA ASP A 340 25.33 -11.24 16.59
C ASP A 340 23.88 -11.13 16.06
N ASP A 341 23.72 -11.48 14.78
CA ASP A 341 22.46 -11.64 14.06
C ASP A 341 21.60 -12.71 14.76
N LEU A 342 20.86 -12.33 15.80
CA LEU A 342 19.75 -13.14 16.28
C LEU A 342 18.74 -13.27 15.14
N PRO A 343 18.29 -14.49 14.78
CA PRO A 343 17.35 -14.70 13.71
C PRO A 343 16.07 -13.90 14.02
N MET A 344 15.84 -12.83 13.25
CA MET A 344 14.62 -12.04 13.39
C MET A 344 13.44 -12.98 13.22
N LYS A 345 12.66 -13.15 14.30
CA LYS A 345 11.42 -13.92 14.29
C LYS A 345 10.61 -13.52 13.06
N GLU A 346 10.30 -14.48 12.19
CA GLU A 346 9.53 -14.19 11.00
C GLU A 346 8.19 -13.53 11.39
N PRO A 347 7.79 -12.47 10.67
CA PRO A 347 6.58 -11.75 11.01
C PRO A 347 5.36 -12.66 10.83
N VAL A 348 4.48 -12.66 11.84
CA VAL A 348 3.22 -13.45 11.82
C VAL A 348 2.36 -13.12 10.59
N ILE A 349 2.36 -11.85 10.18
CA ILE A 349 1.66 -11.39 8.97
C ILE A 349 2.70 -10.75 8.05
N PRO A 350 3.10 -11.42 6.96
CA PRO A 350 4.20 -10.96 6.12
C PRO A 350 3.84 -9.72 5.30
N PHE A 351 2.58 -9.60 4.87
CA PHE A 351 2.09 -8.47 4.09
C PHE A 351 0.64 -8.11 4.45
N PHE A 352 0.35 -6.81 4.55
CA PHE A 352 -1.00 -6.28 4.38
C PHE A 352 -0.96 -4.83 3.87
N SER A 353 -2.04 -4.40 3.24
CA SER A 353 -2.29 -3.02 2.86
C SER A 353 -3.69 -2.62 3.30
N PHE A 354 -3.86 -1.42 3.84
CA PHE A 354 -5.13 -0.84 4.21
C PHE A 354 -5.18 0.60 3.69
N THR A 355 -6.22 0.95 2.96
CA THR A 355 -6.44 2.30 2.45
C THR A 355 -7.85 2.75 2.80
N ARG A 356 -7.97 3.96 3.34
CA ARG A 356 -9.24 4.61 3.69
C ARG A 356 -9.29 6.00 3.09
N THR A 357 -10.33 6.25 2.31
CA THR A 357 -10.64 7.56 1.71
C THR A 357 -12.11 7.90 1.99
N PRO A 358 -12.57 9.12 1.64
CA PRO A 358 -13.99 9.47 1.70
C PRO A 358 -14.90 8.62 0.81
N GLU A 359 -14.35 7.96 -0.22
CA GLU A 359 -15.12 7.13 -1.15
C GLU A 359 -15.27 5.69 -0.69
N GLY A 360 -14.37 5.24 0.18
CA GLY A 360 -14.46 3.92 0.77
C GLY A 360 -13.14 3.44 1.36
N SER A 361 -13.21 2.24 1.92
CA SER A 361 -12.09 1.57 2.55
C SER A 361 -11.77 0.26 1.83
N SER A 362 -10.48 -0.06 1.74
CA SER A 362 -9.98 -1.28 1.12
C SER A 362 -8.95 -1.94 2.01
N ILE A 363 -8.94 -3.26 2.03
CA ILE A 363 -7.92 -4.05 2.70
C ILE A 363 -7.42 -5.17 1.80
N THR A 364 -6.11 -5.37 1.81
CA THR A 364 -5.45 -6.49 1.14
C THR A 364 -4.58 -7.22 2.14
N ALA A 365 -4.83 -8.50 2.35
CA ALA A 365 -4.03 -9.35 3.24
C ALA A 365 -4.20 -10.82 2.84
N GLY A 366 -3.49 -11.73 3.51
CA GLY A 366 -3.69 -13.17 3.30
C GLY A 366 -5.15 -13.55 3.52
N ALA A 367 -5.72 -14.38 2.64
CA ALA A 367 -7.13 -14.76 2.71
C ALA A 367 -7.48 -15.39 4.07
N ARG A 368 -6.57 -16.19 4.66
CA ARG A 368 -6.71 -16.71 6.04
C ARG A 368 -6.72 -15.62 7.11
N VAL A 369 -5.90 -14.58 6.96
CA VAL A 369 -5.89 -13.42 7.86
C VAL A 369 -7.24 -12.70 7.77
N LEU A 370 -7.75 -12.49 6.55
CA LEU A 370 -9.04 -11.83 6.33
C LEU A 370 -10.20 -12.68 6.84
N ALA A 371 -10.23 -13.98 6.60
CA ALA A 371 -11.25 -14.89 7.14
C ALA A 371 -11.22 -14.92 8.69
N ALA A 372 -10.04 -14.89 9.31
CA ALA A 372 -9.90 -14.79 10.76
C ALA A 372 -10.34 -13.43 11.33
N LEU A 373 -10.16 -12.34 10.57
CA LEU A 373 -10.66 -11.02 10.95
C LEU A 373 -12.16 -10.90 10.73
N PHE A 374 -12.70 -11.49 9.65
CA PHE A 374 -14.09 -11.39 9.21
C PHE A 374 -14.68 -12.80 9.08
N PRO A 375 -15.07 -13.43 10.21
CA PRO A 375 -15.69 -14.74 10.19
C PRO A 375 -17.01 -14.73 9.38
N PRO A 376 -17.56 -15.89 8.99
CA PRO A 376 -18.74 -15.97 8.12
C PRO A 376 -19.93 -15.09 8.55
N ALA A 377 -20.22 -15.00 9.86
CA ALA A 377 -21.30 -14.17 10.41
C ALA A 377 -21.08 -12.65 10.20
N GLU A 378 -19.86 -12.24 9.92
CA GLU A 378 -19.39 -10.86 9.83
C GLU A 378 -19.01 -10.45 8.41
N ARG A 379 -19.15 -11.34 7.43
CA ARG A 379 -18.84 -11.10 6.01
C ARG A 379 -19.66 -9.99 5.36
N HIS A 380 -20.79 -9.61 5.94
CA HIS A 380 -21.57 -8.45 5.51
C HIS A 380 -20.76 -7.14 5.56
N MET A 381 -19.68 -7.08 6.34
CA MET A 381 -18.78 -5.93 6.41
C MET A 381 -17.80 -5.85 5.23
N VAL A 382 -17.72 -6.87 4.38
CA VAL A 382 -16.72 -7.01 3.31
C VAL A 382 -17.41 -7.05 1.94
N ILE A 383 -16.94 -6.22 1.03
CA ILE A 383 -17.37 -6.17 -0.36
C ILE A 383 -16.48 -7.16 -1.13
N CYS A 384 -17.09 -8.19 -1.72
CA CYS A 384 -16.43 -9.36 -2.31
C CYS A 384 -15.78 -10.30 -1.27
N ALA A 385 -16.61 -11.06 -0.56
CA ALA A 385 -16.16 -12.08 0.38
C ALA A 385 -15.91 -13.46 -0.27
N GLY A 386 -16.06 -13.59 -1.60
CA GLY A 386 -16.00 -14.88 -2.29
C GLY A 386 -14.63 -15.56 -2.18
N GLU A 387 -13.54 -14.79 -2.20
CA GLU A 387 -12.19 -15.31 -1.96
C GLU A 387 -12.00 -15.79 -0.52
N LEU A 388 -12.73 -15.20 0.44
CA LEU A 388 -12.68 -15.62 1.83
C LEU A 388 -13.45 -16.94 2.02
N ASP A 389 -14.60 -17.11 1.35
CA ASP A 389 -15.37 -18.36 1.43
C ASP A 389 -14.52 -19.54 0.94
N ALA A 390 -13.82 -19.34 -0.19
CA ALA A 390 -12.86 -20.31 -0.70
C ALA A 390 -11.73 -20.63 0.30
N ALA A 391 -11.30 -19.65 1.10
CA ALA A 391 -10.26 -19.84 2.12
C ALA A 391 -10.74 -20.64 3.35
N ASP A 392 -12.04 -20.65 3.64
CA ASP A 392 -12.63 -21.48 4.71
C ASP A 392 -12.82 -22.93 4.25
N ASP A 393 -13.30 -23.12 3.02
CA ASP A 393 -13.47 -24.44 2.39
C ASP A 393 -12.13 -25.11 2.08
N ALA A 394 -11.13 -24.27 1.85
CA ALA A 394 -9.74 -24.65 1.71
C ALA A 394 -9.18 -25.29 2.99
N GLN A 395 -9.45 -26.58 3.17
CA GLN A 395 -8.53 -27.52 3.79
C GLN A 395 -7.27 -27.69 2.90
N TRP A 396 -6.71 -26.58 2.42
CA TRP A 396 -5.56 -26.53 1.54
C TRP A 396 -4.35 -26.88 2.38
N ASP A 397 -3.75 -28.01 1.99
CA ASP A 397 -2.40 -28.39 2.34
C ASP A 397 -1.53 -27.13 2.19
N ASP A 398 -0.90 -26.72 3.29
CA ASP A 398 0.07 -25.62 3.31
C ASP A 398 1.35 -26.15 2.67
N GLY A 399 1.21 -26.65 1.43
CA GLY A 399 2.24 -27.21 0.60
C GLY A 399 3.21 -26.09 0.31
N VAL A 400 4.10 -25.86 1.27
CA VAL A 400 5.47 -25.49 1.02
C VAL A 400 5.95 -26.54 0.03
N ALA A 401 5.74 -26.30 -1.27
CA ALA A 401 6.48 -26.99 -2.28
C ALA A 401 7.93 -26.68 -1.92
N ASP A 402 8.66 -27.66 -1.36
CA ASP A 402 10.07 -27.54 -1.08
C ASP A 402 10.77 -27.02 -2.34
N VAL A 403 11.15 -25.74 -2.32
CA VAL A 403 11.78 -25.03 -3.46
C VAL A 403 13.29 -25.26 -3.48
N ASP A 404 13.80 -26.27 -2.76
CA ASP A 404 15.23 -26.62 -2.73
C ASP A 404 15.51 -28.04 -3.22
N SER A 405 14.65 -28.62 -4.08
CA SER A 405 15.02 -29.83 -4.81
C SER A 405 15.72 -29.45 -6.11
N ASP A 406 17.03 -29.33 -6.03
CA ASP A 406 18.00 -29.25 -7.12
C ASP A 406 17.91 -30.51 -8.00
N GLY A 407 16.86 -30.60 -8.80
CA GLY A 407 16.65 -31.66 -9.78
C GLY A 407 17.17 -31.21 -11.14
N GLU A 408 18.34 -31.73 -11.50
CA GLU A 408 19.01 -31.57 -12.79
C GLU A 408 18.08 -31.85 -13.99
N ASP A 409 18.16 -30.97 -14.98
CA ASP A 409 17.94 -31.20 -16.41
C ASP A 409 16.78 -32.15 -16.81
N SER A 410 15.60 -31.58 -16.99
CA SER A 410 14.65 -32.11 -17.98
C SER A 410 14.08 -30.96 -18.82
N ASP A 411 14.50 -30.92 -20.08
CA ASP A 411 13.94 -30.09 -21.16
C ASP A 411 12.47 -30.47 -21.41
N ILE A 412 11.59 -30.03 -20.52
CA ILE A 412 10.14 -30.05 -20.75
C ILE A 412 9.82 -28.71 -21.38
N GLU A 413 9.48 -28.73 -22.66
CA GLU A 413 8.91 -27.58 -23.34
C GLU A 413 7.74 -27.05 -22.49
N GLU A 414 7.90 -25.81 -22.04
CA GLU A 414 6.94 -25.07 -21.24
C GLU A 414 5.61 -24.98 -22.01
N ASP A 415 4.66 -25.88 -21.72
CA ASP A 415 3.22 -25.64 -21.93
C ASP A 415 2.77 -24.54 -20.94
N GLU A 416 3.38 -23.35 -21.05
CA GLU A 416 2.91 -22.11 -20.47
C GLU A 416 1.73 -21.64 -21.31
N ASP A 417 0.47 -21.86 -20.90
CA ASP A 417 -0.64 -20.93 -21.22
C ASP A 417 -2.03 -21.25 -20.60
N ASP A 418 -2.22 -22.30 -19.79
CA ASP A 418 -3.56 -22.61 -19.23
C ASP A 418 -3.62 -22.64 -17.69
N GLU A 419 -2.69 -22.00 -16.98
CA GLU A 419 -2.88 -21.77 -15.53
C GLU A 419 -3.96 -20.68 -15.35
N VAL A 420 -5.21 -21.12 -15.15
CA VAL A 420 -6.37 -20.26 -14.94
C VAL A 420 -6.04 -19.29 -13.81
N ASP A 421 -6.02 -17.99 -14.13
CA ASP A 421 -5.78 -16.92 -13.15
C ASP A 421 -6.87 -16.99 -12.07
N GLY A 422 -6.53 -17.61 -10.94
CA GLY A 422 -7.38 -17.63 -9.75
C GLY A 422 -7.54 -16.22 -9.16
N PRO A 423 -8.57 -15.97 -8.36
CA PRO A 423 -8.84 -14.63 -7.81
C PRO A 423 -7.80 -14.19 -6.75
N LEU A 424 -6.95 -15.12 -6.31
CA LEU A 424 -5.95 -14.88 -5.29
C LEU A 424 -4.67 -14.25 -5.88
N LEU A 425 -4.06 -13.39 -5.08
CA LEU A 425 -2.86 -12.65 -5.44
C LEU A 425 -1.64 -13.15 -4.65
N CYS A 426 -0.45 -12.90 -5.19
CA CYS A 426 0.83 -13.08 -4.52
C CYS A 426 1.55 -11.73 -4.45
N ALA A 427 2.16 -11.41 -3.31
CA ALA A 427 2.98 -10.22 -3.15
C ALA A 427 4.45 -10.52 -3.49
N LEU A 428 4.95 -9.86 -4.53
CA LEU A 428 6.37 -9.79 -4.86
C LEU A 428 6.94 -8.48 -4.33
N GLN A 429 7.90 -8.57 -3.41
CA GLN A 429 8.57 -7.41 -2.84
C GLN A 429 9.91 -7.17 -3.55
N VAL A 430 10.08 -5.98 -4.10
CA VAL A 430 11.35 -5.47 -4.65
C VAL A 430 11.95 -4.53 -3.63
N ASP A 431 13.17 -4.82 -3.18
CA ASP A 431 13.90 -3.95 -2.25
C ASP A 431 14.42 -2.69 -2.96
N LEU A 432 14.04 -1.53 -2.44
CA LEU A 432 14.38 -0.21 -2.96
C LEU A 432 15.16 0.62 -1.92
N ARG A 433 15.79 0.02 -0.90
CA ARG A 433 16.60 0.75 0.09
C ARG A 433 17.80 1.49 -0.53
N THR A 434 18.30 1.01 -1.66
CA THR A 434 19.42 1.63 -2.38
C THR A 434 19.01 2.81 -3.27
N PRO A 435 17.96 2.71 -4.12
CA PRO A 435 17.42 3.87 -4.83
C PRO A 435 16.61 4.76 -3.88
N GLY A 436 17.13 5.94 -3.55
CA GLY A 436 16.36 6.94 -2.77
C GLY A 436 15.11 7.44 -3.51
N LEU A 437 14.23 8.16 -2.78
CA LEU A 437 12.96 8.70 -3.27
C LEU A 437 13.05 9.64 -4.48
N ASP A 438 14.24 10.12 -4.83
CA ASP A 438 14.45 10.97 -6.01
C ASP A 438 14.64 10.17 -7.30
N THR A 439 14.71 8.84 -7.19
CA THR A 439 14.82 7.96 -8.35
C THR A 439 13.49 7.88 -9.07
N HIS A 440 13.44 8.41 -10.30
CA HIS A 440 12.25 8.39 -11.15
C HIS A 440 12.21 7.15 -12.04
N GLY A 441 11.02 6.86 -12.58
CA GLY A 441 10.82 5.80 -13.57
C GLY A 441 10.87 4.37 -13.04
N ILE A 442 11.02 4.15 -11.73
CA ILE A 442 10.98 2.81 -11.11
C ILE A 442 9.63 2.14 -11.37
N VAL A 443 8.53 2.83 -11.00
CA VAL A 443 7.16 2.33 -11.18
C VAL A 443 6.91 1.96 -12.65
N HIS A 444 7.28 2.86 -13.58
CA HIS A 444 7.13 2.61 -15.01
C HIS A 444 7.97 1.44 -15.50
N ARG A 445 9.26 1.35 -15.12
CA ARG A 445 10.13 0.25 -15.55
C ARG A 445 9.59 -1.11 -15.11
N ILE A 446 9.21 -1.22 -13.84
CA ILE A 446 8.65 -2.45 -13.26
C ILE A 446 7.34 -2.81 -13.95
N SER A 447 6.43 -1.83 -14.07
CA SER A 447 5.12 -2.04 -14.66
C SER A 447 5.19 -2.40 -16.15
N HIS A 448 6.07 -1.73 -16.90
CA HIS A 448 6.33 -2.01 -18.30
C HIS A 448 6.91 -3.42 -18.51
N ALA A 449 7.85 -3.86 -17.68
CA ALA A 449 8.41 -5.20 -17.79
C ALA A 449 7.37 -6.31 -17.54
N LEU A 450 6.54 -6.12 -16.50
CA LEU A 450 5.43 -7.05 -16.23
C LEU A 450 4.40 -7.03 -17.37
N ALA A 451 4.07 -5.86 -17.90
CA ALA A 451 3.15 -5.71 -19.02
C ALA A 451 3.67 -6.39 -20.30
N GLN A 452 4.96 -6.25 -20.62
CA GLN A 452 5.59 -6.96 -21.75
C GLN A 452 5.54 -8.48 -21.58
N GLY A 453 5.65 -8.95 -20.34
CA GLY A 453 5.50 -10.35 -20.00
C GLY A 453 4.06 -10.82 -19.80
N GLY A 454 3.06 -9.98 -20.09
CA GLY A 454 1.64 -10.33 -19.93
C GLY A 454 1.21 -10.58 -18.49
N VAL A 455 1.91 -10.04 -17.49
CA VAL A 455 1.59 -10.21 -16.07
C VAL A 455 0.85 -8.97 -15.57
N ASN A 456 -0.45 -9.12 -15.33
CA ASN A 456 -1.25 -8.10 -14.65
C ASN A 456 -0.79 -7.94 -13.20
N HIS A 457 -0.90 -6.74 -12.64
CA HIS A 457 -0.47 -6.45 -11.28
C HIS A 457 -1.16 -5.23 -10.67
N MET A 458 -1.35 -5.25 -9.36
CA MET A 458 -1.54 -4.05 -8.54
C MET A 458 -0.19 -3.60 -7.96
N TYR A 459 -0.06 -2.31 -7.64
CA TYR A 459 1.20 -1.74 -7.17
C TYR A 459 1.04 -1.04 -5.82
N ALA A 460 1.88 -1.40 -4.84
CA ALA A 460 1.93 -0.75 -3.53
C ALA A 460 3.36 -0.32 -3.20
N SER A 461 3.63 0.98 -3.35
CA SER A 461 4.94 1.58 -3.06
C SER A 461 5.15 1.75 -1.55
N THR A 462 6.38 1.78 -1.09
CA THR A 462 6.75 2.23 0.25
C THR A 462 8.00 3.10 0.14
N LEU A 463 8.58 3.55 1.25
CA LEU A 463 9.84 4.30 1.17
C LEU A 463 11.01 3.39 0.82
N ARG A 464 10.93 2.10 1.19
CA ARG A 464 12.03 1.15 1.06
C ARG A 464 11.77 -0.01 0.11
N SER A 465 10.56 -0.16 -0.43
CA SER A 465 10.24 -1.25 -1.35
C SER A 465 9.11 -0.92 -2.31
N ALA A 466 9.03 -1.69 -3.39
CA ALA A 466 7.82 -1.83 -4.19
C ALA A 466 7.20 -3.20 -3.92
N ASN A 467 5.89 -3.26 -3.73
CA ASN A 467 5.15 -4.48 -3.47
C ASN A 467 4.14 -4.68 -4.60
N LEU A 468 4.35 -5.73 -5.39
CA LEU A 468 3.62 -6.01 -6.63
C LEU A 468 2.67 -7.16 -6.33
N LEU A 469 1.37 -6.93 -6.45
CA LEU A 469 0.37 -7.97 -6.24
C LEU A 469 -0.04 -8.53 -7.59
N VAL A 470 0.40 -9.75 -7.87
CA VAL A 470 0.19 -10.44 -9.14
C VAL A 470 -0.75 -11.62 -8.96
N PRO A 471 -1.49 -12.06 -9.98
CA PRO A 471 -2.23 -13.32 -9.92
C PRO A 471 -1.34 -14.47 -9.46
N ALA A 472 -1.85 -15.32 -8.58
CA ALA A 472 -1.03 -16.35 -7.91
C ALA A 472 -0.32 -17.29 -8.91
N GLY A 473 -1.01 -17.75 -9.96
CA GLY A 473 -0.41 -18.59 -11.01
C GLY A 473 0.74 -17.90 -11.75
N ARG A 474 0.67 -16.58 -11.93
CA ARG A 474 1.72 -15.81 -12.62
C ARG A 474 2.84 -15.32 -11.69
N ALA A 475 2.84 -15.67 -10.40
CA ALA A 475 3.81 -15.14 -9.43
C ALA A 475 5.26 -15.49 -9.78
N ARG A 476 5.52 -16.73 -10.21
CA ARG A 476 6.86 -17.19 -10.60
C ARG A 476 7.35 -16.46 -11.85
N ARG A 477 6.49 -16.35 -12.87
CA ARG A 477 6.78 -15.60 -14.10
C ARG A 477 7.05 -14.13 -13.80
N GLY A 478 6.21 -13.49 -13.00
CA GLY A 478 6.42 -12.11 -12.53
C GLY A 478 7.77 -11.94 -11.84
N ALA A 479 8.14 -12.84 -10.91
CA ALA A 479 9.44 -12.78 -10.24
C ALA A 479 10.62 -12.95 -11.20
N ARG A 480 10.54 -13.87 -12.19
CA ARG A 480 11.57 -14.04 -13.23
C ARG A 480 11.75 -12.75 -14.05
N LEU A 481 10.65 -12.15 -14.50
CA LEU A 481 10.66 -10.90 -15.28
C LEU A 481 11.31 -9.74 -14.50
N LEU A 482 10.94 -9.58 -13.23
CA LEU A 482 11.49 -8.52 -12.39
C LEU A 482 12.99 -8.69 -12.12
N ARG A 483 13.47 -9.93 -11.95
CA ARG A 483 14.92 -10.20 -11.79
C ARG A 483 15.74 -9.94 -13.05
N ALA A 484 15.09 -9.95 -14.21
CA ALA A 484 15.71 -9.67 -15.51
C ALA A 484 15.75 -8.17 -15.86
N CYS A 485 15.12 -7.31 -15.05
CA CYS A 485 15.06 -5.84 -15.21
C CYS A 485 16.17 -5.10 -14.47
#